data_AF-A0A7C4HSB8-F1
#
_entry.id   AF-A0A7C4HSB8-F1
#
_cell.length_a   1.000
_cell.length_b   1.000
_cell.length_c   1.000
_cell.angle_alpha   90.00
_cell.angle_beta   90.00
_cell.angle_gamma   90.00
#
_symmetry.space_group_name_H-M   'P 1'
#
loop_
_entity.id
_entity.type
_entity.pdbx_description
1 polymer ?
#
loop_
_entity_poly.entity_id
_entity_poly.type
_entity_poly.pdbx_seq_one_letter_code
_entity_poly.pdbx_strand_id
1 'polypeptide(L)'
;MKRRLLRTAVIAVWLVMAAWLARYEAFPEYFSRRLDGYRSLIRRDVLMDDAWMRILFNGSPIGYSHSSLEVNEGSVARQYRLENRTELRLKLLGETQRVAADTEAHLDALCALREFSFALTAGAYRLRLKGVRAEGQRFRVALRAGESAQHLTVEIPDDVVLYAPLVELAVRRLRPGQALTLRTFDPATLATAPLTIRALRREPLALGGRSEEALVVATEYQGAAFLAWLDAEGRVLREETPFGWTLERCTAEEAFAALAAGGAAQDLLRGLAVKCQGRVRDPARPLRLRLSGVSFRPEELASERQAVERWDAAAAEVRLLPATPPARPDAAVAGPELAAFLASTPLVQSDHPEIVDAARRIVGARTGAWEKAEALCDWVYANVRKEMTVSLPSALDVLRTRRGDCNEHTVLFAALARAAGLPAKIRVGLAHHEEAFYYHAWPAVWVGEWVELDPTWGQRTVDAAHLGLAEGELSDQLALLKVLGRLAIRVLEETDGETP
;
A
#
# COMPACT_ATOMS: atom_id res chain seq x y z
N MET A 1 17.73 54.95 19.06
CA MET A 1 18.60 53.78 18.75
C MET A 1 18.09 52.45 19.29
N LYS A 2 17.78 52.31 20.59
CA LYS A 2 17.44 51.02 21.22
C LYS A 2 16.26 50.24 20.59
N ARG A 3 15.19 50.91 20.15
CA ARG A 3 14.03 50.26 19.48
C ARG A 3 14.33 49.69 18.09
N ARG A 4 15.23 50.31 17.32
CA ARG A 4 15.62 49.78 16.00
C ARG A 4 16.47 48.54 16.16
N LEU A 5 17.47 48.58 17.06
CA LEU A 5 18.28 47.41 17.44
C LEU A 5 17.43 46.22 17.92
N LEU A 6 16.42 46.46 18.76
CA LEU A 6 15.53 45.39 19.24
C LEU A 6 14.73 44.76 18.09
N ARG A 7 14.19 45.56 17.16
CA ARG A 7 13.47 45.05 15.99
C ARG A 7 14.39 44.25 15.07
N THR A 8 15.60 44.73 14.83
CA THR A 8 16.59 44.00 14.03
C THR A 8 16.98 42.68 14.68
N ALA A 9 17.14 42.65 16.01
CA ALA A 9 17.43 41.42 16.76
C ALA A 9 16.28 40.41 16.68
N VAL A 10 15.02 40.85 16.82
CA VAL A 10 13.84 39.98 16.70
C VAL A 10 13.73 39.39 15.30
N ILE A 11 13.92 40.20 14.25
CA ILE A 11 13.90 39.73 12.86
C ILE A 11 15.04 38.74 12.60
N ALA A 12 16.25 39.01 13.11
CA ALA A 12 17.38 38.10 12.97
C ALA A 12 17.13 36.76 13.68
N VAL A 13 16.61 36.77 14.91
CA VAL A 13 16.24 35.55 15.64
C VAL A 13 15.14 34.78 14.90
N TRP A 14 14.13 35.48 14.37
CA TRP A 14 13.06 34.87 13.58
C TRP A 14 13.59 34.24 12.28
N LEU A 15 14.49 34.92 11.56
CA LEU A 15 15.13 34.38 10.36
C LEU A 15 16.02 33.18 10.67
N VAL A 16 16.74 33.20 11.78
CA VAL A 16 17.53 32.03 12.25
C VAL A 16 16.62 30.88 12.62
N MET A 17 15.50 31.12 13.31
CA MET A 17 14.52 30.09 13.63
C MET A 17 13.82 29.55 12.38
N ALA A 18 13.45 30.40 11.43
CA ALA A 18 12.83 30.01 10.17
C ALA A 18 13.82 29.23 9.28
N ALA A 19 15.08 29.66 9.22
CA ALA A 19 16.14 28.91 8.55
C ALA A 19 16.42 27.58 9.26
N TRP A 20 16.35 27.53 10.59
CA TRP A 20 16.50 26.29 11.36
C TRP A 20 15.32 25.33 11.14
N LEU A 21 14.10 25.85 11.09
CA LEU A 21 12.88 25.09 10.78
C LEU A 21 12.91 24.59 9.33
N ALA A 22 13.19 25.46 8.36
CA ALA A 22 13.35 25.11 6.96
C ALA A 22 14.49 24.09 6.75
N ARG A 23 15.59 24.20 7.51
CA ARG A 23 16.66 23.19 7.51
C ARG A 23 16.17 21.82 7.98
N TYR A 24 15.26 21.78 8.95
CA TYR A 24 14.73 20.55 9.53
C TYR A 24 13.61 19.92 8.69
N GLU A 25 12.77 20.74 8.06
CA GLU A 25 11.64 20.30 7.23
C GLU A 25 12.01 20.08 5.76
N ALA A 26 12.85 20.93 5.16
CA ALA A 26 13.18 20.86 3.73
C ALA A 26 14.38 19.95 3.41
N PHE A 27 15.24 19.66 4.40
CA PHE A 27 16.45 18.85 4.21
C PHE A 27 16.64 17.76 5.29
N PRO A 28 15.61 16.96 5.62
CA PRO A 28 15.73 15.93 6.66
C PRO A 28 16.86 14.93 6.36
N GLU A 29 17.12 14.66 5.07
CA GLU A 29 18.08 13.66 4.59
C GLU A 29 19.54 13.94 4.95
N TYR A 30 19.92 15.22 5.10
CA TYR A 30 21.29 15.62 5.46
C TYR A 30 21.55 15.58 6.98
N PHE A 31 20.50 15.44 7.78
CA PHE A 31 20.58 15.48 9.25
C PHE A 31 20.00 14.22 9.91
N SER A 32 19.26 13.40 9.17
CA SER A 32 18.99 12.02 9.52
C SER A 32 20.28 11.21 9.40
N ARG A 33 20.67 10.50 10.44
CA ARG A 33 21.71 9.47 10.29
C ARG A 33 21.14 8.40 9.36
N ARG A 34 21.84 8.06 8.27
CA ARG A 34 21.53 6.84 7.50
C ARG A 34 22.16 5.63 8.20
N LEU A 35 21.42 4.54 8.26
CA LEU A 35 21.92 3.26 8.79
C LEU A 35 22.34 2.33 7.66
N ASP A 36 23.39 1.55 7.92
CA ASP A 36 23.91 0.51 7.01
C ASP A 36 23.13 -0.80 7.21
N GLY A 37 21.82 -0.80 6.91
CA GLY A 37 20.97 -1.98 6.96
C GLY A 37 20.96 -2.72 8.31
N TYR A 38 20.89 -4.06 8.27
CA TYR A 38 20.81 -4.91 9.47
C TYR A 38 22.03 -4.80 10.40
N ARG A 39 23.22 -4.45 9.88
CA ARG A 39 24.42 -4.27 10.71
C ARG A 39 24.24 -3.19 11.78
N SER A 40 23.38 -2.22 11.49
CA SER A 40 23.07 -1.14 12.41
C SER A 40 21.95 -1.49 13.39
N LEU A 41 21.15 -2.53 13.08
CA LEU A 41 20.00 -2.97 13.88
C LEU A 41 20.39 -4.07 14.87
N ILE A 42 21.10 -5.08 14.40
CA ILE A 42 21.43 -6.28 15.18
C ILE A 42 22.75 -6.05 15.90
N ARG A 43 22.68 -6.02 17.23
CA ARG A 43 23.89 -6.00 18.06
C ARG A 43 24.40 -7.43 18.27
N ARG A 44 25.71 -7.54 18.53
CA ARG A 44 26.36 -8.81 18.93
C ARG A 44 25.96 -9.30 20.34
N ASP A 45 25.25 -8.49 21.14
CA ASP A 45 24.83 -8.80 22.52
C ASP A 45 23.36 -9.25 22.65
N VAL A 46 22.55 -9.17 21.57
CA VAL A 46 21.18 -9.68 21.56
C VAL A 46 21.24 -11.17 21.23
N LEU A 47 21.03 -12.01 22.25
CA LEU A 47 21.05 -13.48 22.13
C LEU A 47 19.73 -14.01 21.56
N MET A 48 18.60 -13.50 22.07
CA MET A 48 17.25 -13.75 21.57
C MET A 48 16.36 -12.55 21.91
N ASP A 49 15.44 -12.19 21.01
CA ASP A 49 14.31 -11.30 21.31
C ASP A 49 13.02 -12.00 20.88
N ASP A 50 11.98 -11.90 21.71
CA ASP A 50 10.69 -12.56 21.52
C ASP A 50 9.57 -11.58 21.86
N ALA A 51 8.72 -11.28 20.88
CA ALA A 51 7.70 -10.25 21.00
C ALA A 51 6.35 -10.76 20.50
N TRP A 52 5.39 -10.80 21.43
CA TRP A 52 3.99 -11.11 21.14
C TRP A 52 3.17 -9.82 21.20
N MET A 53 2.40 -9.59 20.14
CA MET A 53 1.54 -8.42 19.99
C MET A 53 0.12 -8.91 19.67
N ARG A 54 -0.87 -8.52 20.46
CA ARG A 54 -2.28 -8.67 20.06
C ARG A 54 -2.63 -7.57 19.06
N ILE A 55 -3.39 -7.91 18.04
CA ILE A 55 -3.81 -6.98 16.99
C ILE A 55 -5.29 -6.65 17.21
N LEU A 56 -5.59 -5.36 17.23
CA LEU A 56 -6.92 -4.81 17.43
C LEU A 56 -7.32 -3.95 16.24
N PHE A 57 -8.62 -3.97 15.91
CA PHE A 57 -9.24 -3.04 14.98
C PHE A 57 -10.35 -2.27 15.72
N ASN A 58 -10.20 -0.96 15.83
CA ASN A 58 -11.10 -0.08 16.60
C ASN A 58 -11.35 -0.63 18.02
N GLY A 59 -10.29 -1.12 18.68
CA GLY A 59 -10.32 -1.69 20.02
C GLY A 59 -10.83 -3.13 20.13
N SER A 60 -11.32 -3.73 19.04
CA SER A 60 -11.76 -5.14 19.03
C SER A 60 -10.62 -6.07 18.60
N PRO A 61 -10.35 -7.18 19.32
CA PRO A 61 -9.33 -8.14 18.91
C PRO A 61 -9.63 -8.75 17.54
N ILE A 62 -8.62 -8.77 16.67
CA ILE A 62 -8.69 -9.40 15.35
C ILE A 62 -7.61 -10.44 15.13
N GLY A 63 -6.62 -10.55 16.01
CA GLY A 63 -5.56 -11.54 15.88
C GLY A 63 -4.32 -11.22 16.68
N TYR A 64 -3.17 -11.73 16.23
CA TYR A 64 -1.86 -11.47 16.85
C TYR A 64 -0.74 -11.45 15.81
N SER A 65 0.38 -10.86 16.20
CA SER A 65 1.69 -10.98 15.56
C SER A 65 2.70 -11.46 16.59
N HIS A 66 3.60 -12.34 16.15
CA HIS A 66 4.69 -12.90 16.94
C HIS A 66 5.98 -12.74 16.14
N SER A 67 6.95 -12.03 16.70
CA SER A 67 8.25 -11.81 16.09
C SER A 67 9.36 -12.35 16.97
N SER A 68 10.35 -12.99 16.36
CA SER A 68 11.53 -13.50 17.03
C SER A 68 12.81 -13.20 16.27
N LEU A 69 13.90 -13.02 17.02
CA LEU A 69 15.27 -12.99 16.51
C LEU A 69 16.07 -14.07 17.21
N GLU A 70 16.58 -15.03 16.44
CA GLU A 70 17.42 -16.12 16.94
C GLU A 70 18.84 -16.01 16.38
N VAL A 71 19.83 -16.30 17.23
CA VAL A 71 21.24 -16.40 16.84
C VAL A 71 21.65 -17.87 16.74
N ASN A 72 22.15 -18.29 15.57
CA ASN A 72 22.69 -19.61 15.34
C ASN A 72 24.23 -19.56 15.30
N GLU A 73 24.86 -19.89 16.43
CA GLU A 73 26.33 -19.91 16.54
C GLU A 73 27.00 -21.00 15.68
N GLY A 74 26.25 -22.00 15.21
CA GLY A 74 26.77 -23.11 14.40
C GLY A 74 26.89 -22.81 12.90
N SER A 75 26.44 -21.64 12.43
CA SER A 75 26.46 -21.31 10.99
C SER A 75 26.81 -19.84 10.73
N VAL A 76 28.01 -19.60 10.20
CA VAL A 76 28.46 -18.26 9.76
C VAL A 76 27.61 -17.73 8.60
N ALA A 77 27.09 -18.61 7.74
CA ALA A 77 26.28 -18.24 6.57
C ALA A 77 24.82 -17.93 6.91
N ARG A 78 24.34 -18.40 8.07
CA ARG A 78 22.97 -18.18 8.57
C ARG A 78 23.03 -17.92 10.09
N GLN A 79 23.80 -16.92 10.48
CA GLN A 79 24.05 -16.61 11.88
C GLN A 79 22.82 -16.01 12.56
N TYR A 80 21.99 -15.27 11.82
CA TYR A 80 20.78 -14.66 12.37
C TYR A 80 19.56 -15.15 11.62
N ARG A 81 18.51 -15.47 12.36
CA ARG A 81 17.19 -15.84 11.84
C ARG A 81 16.17 -14.90 12.43
N LEU A 82 15.48 -14.17 11.56
CA LEU A 82 14.39 -13.28 11.92
C LEU A 82 13.10 -13.93 11.45
N GLU A 83 12.12 -14.03 12.33
CA GLU A 83 10.79 -14.54 11.99
C GLU A 83 9.73 -13.54 12.42
N ASN A 84 8.68 -13.42 11.61
CA ASN A 84 7.45 -12.75 11.98
C ASN A 84 6.26 -13.57 11.47
N ARG A 85 5.40 -13.98 12.39
CA ARG A 85 4.15 -14.67 12.11
C ARG A 85 2.98 -13.81 12.53
N THR A 86 2.03 -13.62 11.63
CA THR A 86 0.80 -12.87 11.88
C THR A 86 -0.40 -13.76 11.59
N GLU A 87 -1.34 -13.81 12.52
CA GLU A 87 -2.62 -14.50 12.32
C GLU A 87 -3.78 -13.55 12.64
N LEU A 88 -4.72 -13.46 11.70
CA LEU A 88 -5.88 -12.57 11.78
C LEU A 88 -7.17 -13.32 11.46
N ARG A 89 -8.27 -12.83 12.00
CA ARG A 89 -9.64 -13.13 11.62
C ARG A 89 -10.35 -11.82 11.30
N LEU A 90 -10.56 -11.59 10.01
CA LEU A 90 -11.14 -10.35 9.49
C LEU A 90 -12.57 -10.60 9.05
N LYS A 91 -13.48 -9.68 9.35
CA LYS A 91 -14.84 -9.68 8.83
C LYS A 91 -14.91 -8.76 7.60
N LEU A 92 -15.22 -9.32 6.44
CA LEU A 92 -15.27 -8.62 5.15
C LEU A 92 -16.64 -8.89 4.50
N LEU A 93 -17.43 -7.85 4.27
CA LEU A 93 -18.82 -7.95 3.77
C LEU A 93 -19.67 -9.00 4.50
N GLY A 94 -19.54 -9.08 5.83
CA GLY A 94 -20.28 -10.02 6.65
C GLY A 94 -19.66 -11.42 6.78
N GLU A 95 -18.70 -11.80 5.93
CA GLU A 95 -18.01 -13.09 6.00
C GLU A 95 -16.72 -13.00 6.81
N THR A 96 -16.40 -14.03 7.60
CA THR A 96 -15.16 -14.07 8.40
C THR A 96 -14.08 -14.86 7.65
N GLN A 97 -12.95 -14.22 7.38
CA GLN A 97 -11.79 -14.83 6.74
C GLN A 97 -10.62 -14.93 7.72
N ARG A 98 -9.98 -16.10 7.74
CA ARG A 98 -8.71 -16.28 8.45
C ARG A 98 -7.57 -15.95 7.49
N VAL A 99 -6.70 -15.05 7.93
CA VAL A 99 -5.49 -14.64 7.21
C VAL A 99 -4.28 -15.02 8.07
N ALA A 100 -3.30 -15.67 7.47
CA ALA A 100 -2.03 -15.97 8.10
C ALA A 100 -0.90 -15.52 7.19
N ALA A 101 0.07 -14.80 7.75
CA ALA A 101 1.26 -14.33 7.04
C ALA A 101 2.50 -14.71 7.85
N ASP A 102 3.48 -15.31 7.18
CA ASP A 102 4.75 -15.73 7.76
C ASP A 102 5.88 -15.09 6.95
N THR A 103 6.81 -14.44 7.62
CA THR A 103 8.02 -13.87 7.02
C THR A 103 9.24 -14.41 7.75
N GLU A 104 10.25 -14.82 7.00
CA GLU A 104 11.51 -15.30 7.54
C GLU A 104 12.68 -14.63 6.80
N ALA A 105 13.72 -14.25 7.52
CA ALA A 105 14.96 -13.74 6.96
C ALA A 105 16.18 -14.40 7.61
N HIS A 106 17.14 -14.83 6.78
CA HIS A 106 18.43 -15.33 7.25
C HIS A 106 19.53 -14.36 6.87
N LEU A 107 20.33 -13.99 7.87
CA LEU A 107 21.50 -13.14 7.69
C LEU A 107 22.77 -13.92 8.02
N ASP A 108 23.87 -13.56 7.37
CA ASP A 108 25.19 -14.09 7.72
C ASP A 108 25.80 -13.37 8.94
N ALA A 109 27.02 -13.77 9.30
CA ALA A 109 27.80 -13.18 10.40
C ALA A 109 28.10 -11.69 10.26
N LEU A 110 28.02 -11.15 9.04
CA LEU A 110 28.16 -9.73 8.76
C LEU A 110 26.78 -9.04 8.67
N CYS A 111 25.72 -9.70 9.13
CA CYS A 111 24.33 -9.23 9.04
C CYS A 111 23.88 -8.93 7.60
N ALA A 112 24.49 -9.53 6.58
CA ALA A 112 24.03 -9.39 5.21
C ALA A 112 22.90 -10.40 4.94
N LEU A 113 21.80 -9.92 4.35
CA LEU A 113 20.66 -10.77 3.98
C LEU A 113 21.08 -11.85 2.98
N ARG A 114 20.89 -13.12 3.31
CA ARG A 114 21.23 -14.26 2.45
C ARG A 114 20.00 -14.92 1.86
N GLU A 115 18.97 -15.09 2.66
CA GLU A 115 17.72 -15.72 2.26
C GLU A 115 16.55 -14.99 2.91
N PHE A 116 15.42 -14.96 2.22
CA PHE A 116 14.17 -14.55 2.81
C PHE A 116 13.02 -15.39 2.26
N SER A 117 11.97 -15.52 3.04
CA SER A 117 10.72 -16.10 2.57
C SER A 117 9.52 -15.33 3.11
N PHE A 118 8.44 -15.36 2.33
CA PHE A 118 7.16 -14.81 2.69
C PHE A 118 6.08 -15.80 2.29
N ALA A 119 5.15 -16.09 3.18
CA ALA A 119 3.98 -16.90 2.89
C ALA A 119 2.73 -16.14 3.32
N LEU A 120 1.71 -16.14 2.46
CA LEU A 120 0.39 -15.59 2.77
C LEU A 120 -0.66 -16.67 2.51
N THR A 121 -1.55 -16.84 3.47
CA THR A 121 -2.66 -17.79 3.43
C THR A 121 -3.93 -17.05 3.80
N ALA A 122 -4.90 -17.03 2.90
CA ALA A 122 -6.22 -16.47 3.17
C ALA A 122 -7.31 -17.30 2.49
N GLY A 123 -8.15 -17.96 3.29
CA GLY A 123 -9.13 -18.91 2.75
C GLY A 123 -8.45 -20.00 1.90
N ALA A 124 -8.83 -20.11 0.62
CA ALA A 124 -8.23 -21.02 -0.35
C ALA A 124 -6.95 -20.48 -1.01
N TYR A 125 -6.69 -19.17 -0.91
CA TYR A 125 -5.50 -18.55 -1.47
C TYR A 125 -4.24 -18.94 -0.69
N ARG A 126 -3.18 -19.21 -1.44
CA ARG A 126 -1.84 -19.55 -0.94
C ARG A 126 -0.80 -18.87 -1.81
N LEU A 127 0.01 -18.02 -1.20
CA LEU A 127 1.19 -17.41 -1.78
C LEU A 127 2.42 -17.89 -1.02
N ARG A 128 3.48 -18.20 -1.75
CA ARG A 128 4.82 -18.44 -1.20
C ARG A 128 5.85 -17.75 -2.08
N LEU A 129 6.71 -17.00 -1.43
CA LEU A 129 7.84 -16.33 -2.04
C LEU A 129 9.10 -16.77 -1.31
N LYS A 130 10.14 -17.13 -2.07
CA LYS A 130 11.47 -17.43 -1.52
C LYS A 130 12.54 -16.75 -2.34
N GLY A 131 13.35 -15.91 -1.69
CA GLY A 131 14.51 -15.26 -2.27
C GLY A 131 15.81 -15.85 -1.72
N VAL A 132 16.77 -16.13 -2.61
CA VAL A 132 18.12 -16.57 -2.24
C VAL A 132 19.14 -15.69 -2.94
N ARG A 133 20.08 -15.12 -2.17
CA ARG A 133 21.17 -14.30 -2.72
C ARG A 133 22.02 -15.16 -3.66
N ALA A 134 22.21 -14.68 -4.88
CA ALA A 134 23.04 -15.33 -5.89
C ALA A 134 24.45 -14.72 -5.91
N GLU A 135 24.60 -13.53 -6.47
CA GLU A 135 25.88 -12.84 -6.60
C GLU A 135 25.71 -11.34 -6.34
N GLY A 136 26.62 -10.76 -5.55
CA GLY A 136 26.51 -9.37 -5.13
C GLY A 136 25.19 -9.11 -4.42
N GLN A 137 24.44 -8.12 -4.89
CA GLN A 137 23.13 -7.70 -4.37
C GLN A 137 21.95 -8.38 -5.11
N ARG A 138 22.21 -9.34 -6.00
CA ARG A 138 21.16 -10.01 -6.79
C ARG A 138 20.60 -11.24 -6.07
N PHE A 139 19.28 -11.34 -6.01
CA PHE A 139 18.53 -12.45 -5.44
C PHE A 139 17.72 -13.16 -6.52
N ARG A 140 17.77 -14.49 -6.52
CA ARG A 140 16.82 -15.32 -7.28
C ARG A 140 15.59 -15.51 -6.43
N VAL A 141 14.45 -15.06 -6.93
CA VAL A 141 13.16 -15.12 -6.23
C VAL A 141 12.27 -16.12 -6.95
N ALA A 142 11.77 -17.10 -6.21
CA ALA A 142 10.73 -18.00 -6.67
C ALA A 142 9.40 -17.57 -6.03
N LEU A 143 8.44 -17.16 -6.85
CA LEU A 143 7.09 -16.80 -6.46
C LEU A 143 6.14 -17.92 -6.85
N ARG A 144 5.30 -18.37 -5.93
CA ARG A 144 4.24 -19.32 -6.18
C ARG A 144 2.94 -18.78 -5.63
N ALA A 145 1.95 -18.60 -6.49
CA ALA A 145 0.60 -18.19 -6.12
C ALA A 145 -0.35 -19.25 -6.70
N GLY A 146 -1.10 -19.94 -5.84
CA GLY A 146 -1.92 -21.09 -6.26
C GLY A 146 -1.12 -22.13 -7.04
N GLU A 147 -1.52 -22.39 -8.29
CA GLU A 147 -0.84 -23.31 -9.22
C GLU A 147 0.21 -22.62 -10.12
N SER A 148 0.30 -21.30 -10.05
CA SER A 148 1.25 -20.52 -10.84
C SER A 148 2.59 -20.42 -10.14
N ALA A 149 3.68 -20.54 -10.90
CA ALA A 149 5.04 -20.36 -10.42
C ALA A 149 5.82 -19.44 -11.35
N GLN A 150 6.56 -18.50 -10.77
CA GLN A 150 7.42 -17.56 -11.49
C GLN A 150 8.81 -17.53 -10.86
N HIS A 151 9.81 -17.27 -11.69
CA HIS A 151 11.18 -17.05 -11.28
C HIS A 151 11.63 -15.67 -11.71
N LEU A 152 12.05 -14.86 -10.75
CA LEU A 152 12.43 -13.47 -10.94
C LEU A 152 13.85 -13.27 -10.40
N THR A 153 14.52 -12.22 -10.89
CA THR A 153 15.76 -11.73 -10.29
C THR A 153 15.50 -10.33 -9.75
N VAL A 154 15.80 -10.11 -8.48
CA VAL A 154 15.59 -8.83 -7.80
C VAL A 154 16.93 -8.36 -7.23
N GLU A 155 17.21 -7.07 -7.33
CA GLU A 155 18.36 -6.45 -6.69
C GLU A 155 17.95 -5.88 -5.33
N ILE A 156 18.57 -6.38 -4.26
CA ILE A 156 18.30 -5.94 -2.88
C ILE A 156 19.61 -5.41 -2.30
N PRO A 157 19.72 -4.08 -2.13
CA PRO A 157 20.91 -3.45 -1.56
C PRO A 157 21.18 -3.86 -0.11
N ASP A 158 22.46 -3.87 0.28
CA ASP A 158 22.89 -4.34 1.60
C ASP A 158 22.51 -3.41 2.76
N ASP A 159 22.17 -2.16 2.47
CA ASP A 159 21.67 -1.17 3.43
C ASP A 159 20.14 -1.22 3.61
N VAL A 160 19.47 -2.16 2.93
CA VAL A 160 18.03 -2.35 3.03
C VAL A 160 17.69 -3.43 4.06
N VAL A 161 16.62 -3.21 4.82
CA VAL A 161 16.09 -4.17 5.79
C VAL A 161 14.70 -4.64 5.37
N LEU A 162 14.37 -5.91 5.57
CA LEU A 162 12.96 -6.33 5.49
C LEU A 162 12.19 -5.63 6.59
N TYR A 163 11.08 -4.99 6.25
CA TYR A 163 10.25 -4.33 7.24
C TYR A 163 9.71 -5.38 8.22
N ALA A 164 10.17 -5.30 9.47
CA ALA A 164 9.76 -6.12 10.60
C ALA A 164 9.68 -5.19 11.83
N PRO A 165 8.92 -5.54 12.89
CA PRO A 165 8.85 -4.77 14.16
C PRO A 165 10.20 -4.59 14.90
N LEU A 166 11.29 -5.02 14.27
CA LEU A 166 12.66 -4.94 14.76
C LEU A 166 13.36 -3.65 14.31
N VAL A 167 12.77 -2.88 13.38
CA VAL A 167 13.35 -1.61 12.94
C VAL A 167 13.35 -0.59 14.08
N GLU A 168 12.42 -0.69 15.01
CA GLU A 168 12.27 0.17 16.17
C GLU A 168 13.42 -0.02 17.18
N LEU A 169 14.10 -1.17 17.16
CA LEU A 169 15.33 -1.38 17.95
C LEU A 169 16.44 -0.39 17.55
N ALA A 170 16.44 0.10 16.30
CA ALA A 170 17.40 1.09 15.83
C ALA A 170 17.27 2.45 16.53
N VAL A 171 16.08 2.77 17.02
CA VAL A 171 15.73 4.13 17.48
C VAL A 171 15.79 4.31 18.98
N ARG A 172 16.23 3.29 19.74
CA ARG A 172 16.43 3.36 21.20
C ARG A 172 17.28 4.55 21.66
N ARG A 173 18.23 4.99 20.84
CA ARG A 173 19.16 6.08 21.15
C ARG A 173 18.66 7.45 20.70
N LEU A 174 17.53 7.52 20.00
CA LEU A 174 16.96 8.79 19.58
C LEU A 174 16.41 9.53 20.80
N ARG A 175 16.68 10.84 20.83
CA ARG A 175 16.05 11.78 21.74
C ARG A 175 14.90 12.48 21.01
N PRO A 176 13.85 12.94 21.74
CA PRO A 176 12.81 13.77 21.15
C PRO A 176 13.37 14.87 20.26
N GLY A 177 12.80 15.02 19.06
CA GLY A 177 13.29 15.94 18.04
C GLY A 177 14.47 15.43 17.22
N GLN A 178 14.81 14.14 17.28
CA GLN A 178 15.77 13.50 16.36
C GLN A 178 15.05 12.57 15.38
N ALA A 179 15.64 12.40 14.19
CA ALA A 179 15.13 11.54 13.15
C ALA A 179 16.21 10.60 12.60
N LEU A 180 15.77 9.46 12.09
CA LEU A 180 16.56 8.44 11.43
C LEU A 180 15.85 8.06 10.13
N THR A 181 16.62 7.85 9.06
CA THR A 181 16.07 7.33 7.80
C THR A 181 16.81 6.07 7.42
N LEU A 182 16.07 5.03 7.07
CA LEU A 182 16.58 3.76 6.56
C LEU A 182 15.79 3.35 5.32
N ARG A 183 16.32 2.40 4.55
CA ARG A 183 15.61 1.83 3.40
C ARG A 183 15.03 0.47 3.78
N THR A 184 13.79 0.23 3.40
CA THR A 184 13.13 -1.07 3.61
C THR A 184 12.87 -1.77 2.29
N PHE A 185 12.83 -3.09 2.32
CA PHE A 185 12.40 -3.95 1.22
C PHE A 185 11.11 -4.64 1.65
N ASP A 186 10.07 -4.52 0.83
CA ASP A 186 8.81 -5.19 1.05
C ASP A 186 8.76 -6.46 0.17
N PRO A 187 8.71 -7.66 0.76
CA PRO A 187 8.71 -8.91 0.01
C PRO A 187 7.40 -9.14 -0.77
N ALA A 188 6.28 -8.50 -0.42
CA ALA A 188 5.02 -8.63 -1.14
C ALA A 188 5.04 -7.84 -2.45
N THR A 189 5.66 -6.65 -2.45
CA THR A 189 5.76 -5.78 -3.64
C THR A 189 7.09 -5.95 -4.40
N LEU A 190 8.09 -6.59 -3.79
CA LEU A 190 9.47 -6.67 -4.27
C LEU A 190 10.11 -5.29 -4.51
N ALA A 191 9.61 -4.26 -3.83
CA ALA A 191 10.06 -2.89 -3.96
C ALA A 191 10.83 -2.41 -2.73
N THR A 192 11.66 -1.38 -2.94
CA THR A 192 12.33 -0.68 -1.83
C THR A 192 11.72 0.70 -1.63
N ALA A 193 11.62 1.13 -0.39
CA ALA A 193 11.11 2.46 -0.05
C ALA A 193 11.87 3.04 1.16
N PRO A 194 11.99 4.39 1.25
CA PRO A 194 12.53 5.02 2.44
C PRO A 194 11.52 4.93 3.60
N LEU A 195 12.05 4.70 4.80
CA LEU A 195 11.33 4.72 6.06
C LEU A 195 11.99 5.78 6.95
N THR A 196 11.21 6.77 7.39
CA THR A 196 11.71 7.83 8.28
C THR A 196 11.09 7.69 9.65
N ILE A 197 11.92 7.57 10.69
CA ILE A 197 11.49 7.42 12.08
C ILE A 197 11.90 8.66 12.85
N ARG A 198 10.95 9.31 13.52
CA ARG A 198 11.14 10.52 14.30
C ARG A 198 10.77 10.26 15.75
N ALA A 199 11.70 10.51 16.67
CA ALA A 199 11.39 10.51 18.09
C ALA A 199 10.61 11.79 18.42
N LEU A 200 9.36 11.64 18.88
CA LEU A 200 8.46 12.77 19.12
C LEU A 200 8.58 13.29 20.55
N ARG A 201 8.25 12.45 21.52
CA ARG A 201 8.11 12.82 22.93
C ARG A 201 8.23 11.58 23.83
N ARG A 202 8.30 11.80 25.14
CA ARG A 202 8.12 10.75 26.14
C ARG A 202 6.79 10.97 26.86
N GLU A 203 6.05 9.91 27.12
CA GLU A 203 4.80 9.98 27.86
C GLU A 203 4.54 8.66 28.60
N PRO A 204 3.78 8.69 29.71
CA PRO A 204 3.38 7.47 30.40
C PRO A 204 2.37 6.69 29.54
N LEU A 205 2.64 5.42 29.29
CA LEU A 205 1.74 4.47 28.66
C LEU A 205 1.23 3.49 29.70
N ALA A 206 -0.09 3.35 29.80
CA ALA A 206 -0.73 2.32 30.62
C ALA A 206 -1.03 1.08 29.77
N LEU A 207 -0.35 -0.04 30.05
CA LEU A 207 -0.54 -1.31 29.36
C LEU A 207 -0.50 -2.47 30.37
N GLY A 208 -1.46 -3.40 30.28
CA GLY A 208 -1.52 -4.57 31.18
C GLY A 208 -1.62 -4.21 32.67
N GLY A 209 -2.25 -3.07 33.01
CA GLY A 209 -2.37 -2.59 34.39
C GLY A 209 -1.10 -1.97 34.98
N ARG A 210 -0.05 -1.79 34.17
CA ARG A 210 1.19 -1.10 34.54
C ARG A 210 1.30 0.20 33.75
N SER A 211 1.84 1.24 34.38
CA SER A 211 2.17 2.49 33.70
C SER A 211 3.68 2.61 33.61
N GLU A 212 4.20 2.83 32.41
CA GLU A 212 5.63 3.01 32.17
C GLU A 212 5.91 4.18 31.23
N GLU A 213 7.04 4.85 31.41
CA GLU A 213 7.45 5.97 30.57
C GLU A 213 7.94 5.44 29.20
N ALA A 214 7.18 5.73 28.15
CA ALA A 214 7.47 5.27 26.79
C ALA A 214 7.98 6.42 25.90
N LEU A 215 8.92 6.11 25.01
CA LEU A 215 9.29 6.99 23.91
C LEU A 215 8.30 6.81 22.76
N VAL A 216 7.60 7.88 22.41
CA VAL A 216 6.72 7.92 21.23
C VAL A 216 7.56 8.24 20.01
N VAL A 217 7.52 7.36 19.01
CA VAL A 217 8.13 7.56 17.71
C VAL A 217 7.06 7.61 16.62
N ALA A 218 7.24 8.48 15.63
CA ALA A 218 6.46 8.47 14.41
C ALA A 218 7.29 7.86 13.29
N THR A 219 6.74 6.84 12.65
CA THR A 219 7.32 6.17 11.50
C THR A 219 6.53 6.58 10.25
N GLU A 220 7.19 7.29 9.34
CA GLU A 220 6.65 7.72 8.06
C GLU A 220 7.05 6.71 6.98
N TYR A 221 6.06 6.08 6.35
CA TYR A 221 6.20 5.11 5.26
C TYR A 221 5.15 5.38 4.18
N GLN A 222 5.59 5.60 2.94
CA GLN A 222 4.69 5.85 1.78
C GLN A 222 3.60 6.92 2.05
N GLY A 223 3.96 7.97 2.80
CA GLY A 223 3.05 9.07 3.16
C GLY A 223 2.09 8.79 4.32
N ALA A 224 2.05 7.55 4.82
CA ALA A 224 1.37 7.22 6.07
C ALA A 224 2.30 7.41 7.27
N ALA A 225 1.75 7.90 8.38
CA ALA A 225 2.47 8.06 9.64
C ALA A 225 1.87 7.14 10.68
N PHE A 226 2.71 6.25 11.21
CA PHE A 226 2.42 5.28 12.26
C PHE A 226 3.03 5.76 13.57
N LEU A 227 2.38 5.50 14.69
CA LEU A 227 2.94 5.81 16.01
C LEU A 227 3.35 4.51 16.68
N ALA A 228 4.52 4.49 17.32
CA ALA A 228 4.95 3.41 18.19
C ALA A 228 5.41 3.95 19.54
N TRP A 229 5.10 3.22 20.60
CA TRP A 229 5.52 3.48 21.97
C TRP A 229 6.57 2.45 22.35
N LEU A 230 7.76 2.93 22.67
CA LEU A 230 8.93 2.10 22.97
C LEU A 230 9.32 2.22 24.45
N ASP A 231 9.68 1.11 25.08
CA ASP A 231 10.24 1.14 26.43
C ASP A 231 11.69 1.67 26.48
N ALA A 232 12.28 1.68 27.67
CA ALA A 232 13.65 2.14 27.88
C ALA A 232 14.70 1.31 27.11
N GLU A 233 14.38 0.05 26.80
CA GLU A 233 15.23 -0.88 26.06
C GLU A 233 14.97 -0.83 24.55
N GLY A 234 14.03 0.00 24.10
CA GLY A 234 13.67 0.18 22.69
C GLY A 234 12.72 -0.88 22.15
N ARG A 235 12.10 -1.68 23.02
CA ARG A 235 11.11 -2.68 22.62
C ARG A 235 9.77 -2.01 22.40
N VAL A 236 9.05 -2.46 21.38
CA VAL A 236 7.70 -1.98 21.08
C VAL A 236 6.71 -2.47 22.15
N LEU A 237 5.99 -1.53 22.73
CA LEU A 237 4.90 -1.74 23.69
C LEU A 237 3.53 -1.63 23.00
N ARG A 238 3.40 -0.65 22.11
CA ARG A 238 2.17 -0.38 21.36
C ARG A 238 2.51 0.24 20.02
N GLU A 239 1.72 -0.08 19.00
CA GLU A 239 1.74 0.61 17.71
C GLU A 239 0.33 1.01 17.32
N GLU A 240 0.20 2.13 16.64
CA GLU A 240 -1.06 2.65 16.12
C GLU A 240 -0.92 3.09 14.68
N THR A 241 -1.92 2.72 13.89
CA THR A 241 -2.09 3.18 12.52
C THR A 241 -3.22 4.21 12.46
N PRO A 242 -3.22 5.12 11.46
CA PRO A 242 -4.28 6.12 11.32
C PRO A 242 -5.64 5.54 10.91
N PHE A 243 -5.71 4.25 10.58
CA PHE A 243 -6.91 3.57 10.12
C PHE A 243 -7.45 2.57 11.17
N GLY A 244 -7.14 2.81 12.45
CA GLY A 244 -7.75 2.12 13.58
C GLY A 244 -7.14 0.76 13.92
N TRP A 245 -6.00 0.40 13.33
CA TRP A 245 -5.25 -0.78 13.75
C TRP A 245 -4.35 -0.41 14.93
N THR A 246 -4.36 -1.26 15.95
CA THR A 246 -3.49 -1.13 17.11
C THR A 246 -2.84 -2.46 17.38
N LEU A 247 -1.52 -2.45 17.57
CA LEU A 247 -0.78 -3.60 18.08
C LEU A 247 -0.41 -3.30 19.52
N GLU A 248 -0.65 -4.23 20.43
CA GLU A 248 -0.32 -4.08 21.84
C GLU A 248 0.47 -5.28 22.33
N ARG A 249 1.59 -5.01 23.01
CA ARG A 249 2.43 -6.06 23.58
C ARG A 249 1.63 -6.84 24.60
N CYS A 250 1.68 -8.15 24.50
CA CYS A 250 0.95 -9.06 25.36
C CYS A 250 1.73 -10.36 25.60
N THR A 251 1.16 -11.24 26.41
CA THR A 251 1.62 -12.63 26.54
C THR A 251 1.12 -13.48 25.37
N ALA A 252 1.75 -14.64 25.15
CA ALA A 252 1.26 -15.61 24.17
C ALA A 252 -0.18 -16.07 24.46
N GLU A 253 -0.54 -16.24 25.74
CA GLU A 253 -1.90 -16.61 26.15
C GLU A 253 -2.92 -15.54 25.73
N GLU A 254 -2.64 -14.28 25.99
CA GLU A 254 -3.50 -13.16 25.56
C GLU A 254 -3.58 -13.03 24.04
N ALA A 255 -2.49 -13.30 23.32
CA ALA A 255 -2.46 -13.31 21.85
C ALA A 255 -3.38 -14.39 21.27
N PHE A 256 -3.31 -15.62 21.79
CA PHE A 256 -4.21 -16.69 21.36
C PHE A 256 -5.66 -16.43 21.74
N ALA A 257 -5.91 -15.86 22.93
CA ALA A 257 -7.24 -15.42 23.33
C ALA A 257 -7.80 -14.33 22.40
N ALA A 258 -6.97 -13.37 21.98
CA ALA A 258 -7.32 -12.34 21.01
C ALA A 258 -7.71 -12.94 19.65
N LEU A 259 -6.97 -13.93 19.14
CA LEU A 259 -7.32 -14.64 17.91
C LEU A 259 -8.62 -15.45 18.05
N ALA A 260 -8.83 -16.09 19.21
CA ALA A 260 -10.05 -16.85 19.47
C ALA A 260 -11.30 -15.96 19.51
N ALA A 261 -11.17 -14.76 20.11
CA ALA A 261 -12.18 -13.71 20.09
C ALA A 261 -12.32 -13.03 18.71
N GLY A 262 -11.28 -13.10 17.88
CA GLY A 262 -11.25 -12.60 16.52
C GLY A 262 -12.37 -13.20 15.65
N GLY A 263 -13.01 -12.34 14.86
CA GLY A 263 -14.20 -12.66 14.04
C GLY A 263 -15.50 -12.01 14.53
N ALA A 264 -15.56 -11.57 15.80
CA ALA A 264 -16.65 -10.71 16.30
C ALA A 264 -16.45 -9.22 15.98
N ALA A 265 -15.30 -8.86 15.39
CA ALA A 265 -14.95 -7.50 15.05
C ALA A 265 -15.86 -6.88 13.98
N GLN A 266 -15.88 -5.55 13.95
CA GLN A 266 -16.59 -4.77 12.94
C GLN A 266 -16.11 -5.15 11.53
N ASP A 267 -17.01 -5.04 10.55
CA ASP A 267 -16.67 -5.22 9.14
C ASP A 267 -15.58 -4.23 8.72
N LEU A 268 -14.41 -4.75 8.34
CA LEU A 268 -13.22 -3.95 8.07
C LEU A 268 -13.45 -3.00 6.89
N LEU A 269 -14.11 -3.46 5.83
CA LEU A 269 -14.36 -2.65 4.64
C LEU A 269 -15.28 -1.47 4.96
N ARG A 270 -16.32 -1.71 5.77
CA ARG A 270 -17.20 -0.63 6.25
C ARG A 270 -16.48 0.32 7.20
N GLY A 271 -15.57 -0.20 8.02
CA GLY A 271 -14.76 0.61 8.93
C GLY A 271 -13.74 1.52 8.21
N LEU A 272 -13.27 1.11 7.02
CA LEU A 272 -12.35 1.87 6.18
C LEU A 272 -13.05 2.77 5.14
N ALA A 273 -14.38 2.71 5.04
CA ALA A 273 -15.14 3.50 4.09
C ALA A 273 -15.00 5.01 4.37
N VAL A 274 -14.78 5.78 3.32
CA VAL A 274 -14.73 7.24 3.41
C VAL A 274 -16.15 7.77 3.37
N LYS A 275 -16.64 8.22 4.53
CA LYS A 275 -17.98 8.81 4.64
C LYS A 275 -18.07 10.06 3.77
N CYS A 276 -19.12 10.11 2.98
CA CYS A 276 -19.44 11.24 2.11
C CYS A 276 -20.42 12.18 2.81
N GLN A 277 -20.13 13.48 2.84
CA GLN A 277 -21.11 14.50 3.21
C GLN A 277 -21.85 14.97 1.96
N GLY A 278 -23.17 14.86 1.95
CA GLY A 278 -23.99 15.09 0.76
C GLY A 278 -24.34 13.77 0.06
N ARG A 279 -25.08 13.85 -1.04
CA ARG A 279 -25.57 12.67 -1.76
C ARG A 279 -25.14 12.74 -3.22
N VAL A 280 -24.52 11.67 -3.70
CA VAL A 280 -24.39 11.41 -5.14
C VAL A 280 -25.74 10.87 -5.63
N ARG A 281 -26.45 11.64 -6.45
CA ARG A 281 -27.78 11.31 -7.00
C ARG A 281 -27.65 10.63 -8.36
N ASP A 282 -26.82 11.17 -9.23
CA ASP A 282 -26.61 10.65 -10.58
C ASP A 282 -25.10 10.59 -10.92
N PRO A 283 -24.46 9.43 -10.73
CA PRO A 283 -23.02 9.29 -11.00
C PRO A 283 -22.69 9.40 -12.49
N ALA A 284 -23.69 9.33 -13.40
CA ALA A 284 -23.47 9.53 -14.83
C ALA A 284 -23.27 11.02 -15.19
N ARG A 285 -23.46 11.95 -14.25
CA ARG A 285 -23.23 13.39 -14.44
C ARG A 285 -21.92 13.84 -13.79
N PRO A 286 -21.35 14.97 -14.24
CA PRO A 286 -20.18 15.53 -13.58
C PRO A 286 -20.41 15.80 -12.08
N LEU A 287 -19.44 15.44 -11.26
CA LEU A 287 -19.46 15.62 -9.81
C LEU A 287 -18.38 16.61 -9.38
N ARG A 288 -18.72 17.52 -8.47
CA ARG A 288 -17.73 18.37 -7.78
C ARG A 288 -17.59 17.90 -6.34
N LEU A 289 -16.39 17.47 -5.98
CA LEU A 289 -16.06 16.98 -4.64
C LEU A 289 -15.07 17.90 -3.95
N ARG A 290 -15.24 18.07 -2.64
CA ARG A 290 -14.22 18.64 -1.76
C ARG A 290 -13.58 17.53 -0.94
N LEU A 291 -12.28 17.37 -1.11
CA LEU A 291 -11.41 16.43 -0.40
C LEU A 291 -10.71 17.18 0.73
N SER A 292 -10.70 16.61 1.94
CA SER A 292 -10.08 17.24 3.12
C SER A 292 -9.52 16.19 4.09
N GLY A 293 -8.67 16.61 5.03
CA GLY A 293 -8.03 15.74 6.01
C GLY A 293 -6.72 15.09 5.52
N VAL A 294 -6.44 15.20 4.22
CA VAL A 294 -5.18 14.77 3.59
C VAL A 294 -4.76 15.86 2.60
N SER A 295 -3.48 16.22 2.61
CA SER A 295 -2.91 17.13 1.62
C SER A 295 -2.61 16.36 0.34
N PHE A 296 -3.10 16.88 -0.78
CA PHE A 296 -2.80 16.38 -2.12
C PHE A 296 -2.12 17.46 -2.93
N ARG A 297 -1.16 17.06 -3.78
CA ARG A 297 -0.68 17.95 -4.83
C ARG A 297 -1.62 17.82 -6.04
N PRO A 298 -1.88 18.90 -6.80
CA PRO A 298 -2.78 18.83 -7.95
C PRO A 298 -2.43 17.73 -8.95
N GLU A 299 -1.15 17.49 -9.19
CA GLU A 299 -0.63 16.45 -10.07
C GLU A 299 -0.94 15.01 -9.62
N GLU A 300 -1.21 14.79 -8.32
CA GLU A 300 -1.62 13.47 -7.80
C GLU A 300 -3.07 13.14 -8.15
N LEU A 301 -3.90 14.17 -8.34
CA LEU A 301 -5.34 14.04 -8.55
C LEU A 301 -5.75 14.26 -10.00
N ALA A 302 -4.94 14.97 -10.79
CA ALA A 302 -5.27 15.31 -12.16
C ALA A 302 -5.26 14.07 -13.08
N SER A 303 -6.27 13.95 -13.94
CA SER A 303 -6.33 12.97 -15.03
C SER A 303 -7.27 13.46 -16.12
N GLU A 304 -7.43 12.69 -17.21
CA GLU A 304 -8.36 13.02 -18.32
C GLU A 304 -9.80 13.30 -17.84
N ARG A 305 -10.20 12.69 -16.71
CA ARG A 305 -11.54 12.85 -16.12
C ARG A 305 -11.58 13.71 -14.85
N GLN A 306 -10.41 14.06 -14.28
CA GLN A 306 -10.29 14.72 -12.98
C GLN A 306 -9.54 16.02 -13.11
N ALA A 307 -10.24 17.14 -12.87
CA ALA A 307 -9.65 18.47 -12.86
C ALA A 307 -9.66 19.03 -11.43
N VAL A 308 -8.50 19.45 -10.94
CA VAL A 308 -8.40 20.19 -9.67
C VAL A 308 -8.74 21.65 -9.93
N GLU A 309 -9.87 22.11 -9.42
CA GLU A 309 -10.36 23.48 -9.63
C GLU A 309 -9.76 24.45 -8.60
N ARG A 310 -9.59 23.99 -7.37
CA ARG A 310 -9.00 24.75 -6.26
C ARG A 310 -8.22 23.83 -5.33
N TRP A 311 -7.10 24.30 -4.80
CA TRP A 311 -6.36 23.56 -3.78
C TRP A 311 -5.63 24.49 -2.81
N ASP A 312 -5.45 24.01 -1.59
CA ASP A 312 -4.55 24.57 -0.58
C ASP A 312 -3.90 23.43 0.23
N ALA A 313 -3.22 23.76 1.33
CA ALA A 313 -2.55 22.75 2.16
C ALA A 313 -3.51 21.82 2.94
N ALA A 314 -4.79 22.15 3.04
CA ALA A 314 -5.79 21.45 3.85
C ALA A 314 -6.88 20.75 3.02
N ALA A 315 -7.16 21.23 1.79
CA ALA A 315 -8.22 20.69 0.95
C ALA A 315 -7.97 20.85 -0.55
N ALA A 316 -8.64 20.01 -1.34
CA ALA A 316 -8.72 20.11 -2.79
C ALA A 316 -10.20 20.03 -3.25
N GLU A 317 -10.60 20.89 -4.18
CA GLU A 317 -11.87 20.82 -4.90
C GLU A 317 -11.62 20.24 -6.28
N VAL A 318 -12.25 19.10 -6.57
CA VAL A 318 -12.02 18.30 -7.78
C VAL A 318 -13.33 18.15 -8.53
N ARG A 319 -13.30 18.45 -9.83
CA ARG A 319 -14.37 18.13 -10.77
C ARG A 319 -14.07 16.80 -11.44
N LEU A 320 -14.99 15.86 -11.33
CA LEU A 320 -14.96 14.56 -11.97
C LEU A 320 -15.97 14.51 -13.12
N LEU A 321 -15.51 14.06 -14.28
CA LEU A 321 -16.35 13.82 -15.45
C LEU A 321 -16.59 12.32 -15.61
N PRO A 322 -17.77 11.87 -16.08
CA PRO A 322 -17.96 10.48 -16.51
C PRO A 322 -17.03 10.18 -17.69
N ALA A 323 -16.60 8.92 -17.85
CA ALA A 323 -15.86 8.53 -19.05
C ALA A 323 -16.84 8.45 -20.21
N THR A 324 -16.41 8.91 -21.37
CA THR A 324 -17.16 8.76 -22.62
C THR A 324 -16.47 7.75 -23.52
N PRO A 325 -17.20 7.03 -24.38
CA PRO A 325 -16.59 6.25 -25.45
C PRO A 325 -15.63 7.13 -26.27
N PRO A 326 -14.51 6.58 -26.77
CA PRO A 326 -13.51 7.37 -27.46
C PRO A 326 -14.08 7.99 -28.73
N ALA A 327 -13.74 9.26 -28.98
CA ALA A 327 -14.25 9.98 -30.16
C ALA A 327 -13.60 9.48 -31.46
N ARG A 328 -12.38 8.95 -31.37
CA ARG A 328 -11.61 8.37 -32.47
C ARG A 328 -10.94 7.08 -32.02
N PRO A 329 -11.68 5.96 -31.95
CA PRO A 329 -11.06 4.66 -31.71
C PRO A 329 -10.05 4.39 -32.83
N ASP A 330 -8.89 3.80 -32.49
CA ASP A 330 -7.87 3.30 -33.41
C ASP A 330 -6.77 4.29 -33.85
N ALA A 331 -6.56 5.40 -33.12
CA ALA A 331 -5.33 6.17 -33.32
C ALA A 331 -4.10 5.28 -33.01
N ALA A 332 -3.10 5.30 -33.88
CA ALA A 332 -1.97 4.38 -33.82
C ALA A 332 -1.29 4.39 -32.44
N VAL A 333 -1.08 3.19 -31.87
CA VAL A 333 -0.24 2.97 -30.68
C VAL A 333 1.21 3.18 -31.11
N ALA A 334 1.68 4.42 -31.08
CA ALA A 334 3.06 4.75 -31.44
C ALA A 334 3.64 5.77 -30.46
N GLY A 335 4.49 5.28 -29.55
CA GLY A 335 5.29 6.11 -28.68
C GLY A 335 6.06 5.27 -27.65
N PRO A 336 7.32 5.61 -27.33
CA PRO A 336 8.08 4.95 -26.27
C PRO A 336 7.38 5.03 -24.89
N GLU A 337 6.55 6.05 -24.69
CA GLU A 337 5.78 6.27 -23.46
C GLU A 337 4.71 5.19 -23.21
N LEU A 338 4.18 4.56 -24.26
CA LEU A 338 3.15 3.51 -24.13
C LEU A 338 3.75 2.10 -23.94
N ALA A 339 5.05 1.94 -24.22
CA ALA A 339 5.71 0.63 -24.17
C ALA A 339 5.69 0.04 -22.75
N ALA A 340 5.85 0.87 -21.72
CA ALA A 340 5.76 0.44 -20.33
C ALA A 340 4.37 -0.14 -19.99
N PHE A 341 3.31 0.41 -20.58
CA PHE A 341 1.93 -0.02 -20.37
C PHE A 341 1.53 -1.23 -21.21
N LEU A 342 2.42 -1.74 -22.06
CA LEU A 342 2.30 -3.02 -22.75
C LEU A 342 3.09 -4.14 -22.07
N ALA A 343 4.08 -3.79 -21.25
CA ALA A 343 5.00 -4.74 -20.65
C ALA A 343 4.31 -5.67 -19.64
N SER A 344 4.79 -6.91 -19.60
CA SER A 344 4.42 -7.87 -18.57
C SER A 344 5.10 -7.50 -17.25
N THR A 345 4.42 -7.76 -16.13
CA THR A 345 4.92 -7.56 -14.76
C THR A 345 4.60 -8.79 -13.92
N PRO A 346 5.16 -8.95 -12.70
CA PRO A 346 4.92 -10.13 -11.87
C PRO A 346 3.44 -10.42 -11.59
N LEU A 347 2.61 -9.37 -11.49
CA LEU A 347 1.17 -9.46 -11.23
C LEU A 347 0.32 -9.36 -12.50
N VAL A 348 0.84 -8.74 -13.57
CA VAL A 348 0.15 -8.59 -14.87
C VAL A 348 0.90 -9.39 -15.94
N GLN A 349 0.76 -10.72 -15.89
CA GLN A 349 1.51 -11.67 -16.74
C GLN A 349 1.01 -11.71 -18.20
N SER A 350 1.03 -10.58 -18.90
CA SER A 350 0.47 -10.40 -20.25
C SER A 350 1.16 -11.22 -21.34
N ASP A 351 2.39 -11.66 -21.11
CA ASP A 351 3.18 -12.49 -22.02
C ASP A 351 2.97 -14.00 -21.81
N HIS A 352 2.22 -14.40 -20.79
CA HIS A 352 1.96 -15.81 -20.50
C HIS A 352 1.08 -16.46 -21.59
N PRO A 353 1.42 -17.67 -22.12
CA PRO A 353 0.67 -18.30 -23.22
C PRO A 353 -0.84 -18.43 -22.98
N GLU A 354 -1.26 -18.81 -21.78
CA GLU A 354 -2.69 -18.92 -21.44
C GLU A 354 -3.43 -17.57 -21.50
N ILE A 355 -2.78 -16.48 -21.09
CA ILE A 355 -3.34 -15.12 -21.15
C ILE A 355 -3.42 -14.67 -22.61
N VAL A 356 -2.36 -14.88 -23.39
CA VAL A 356 -2.32 -14.56 -24.83
C VAL A 356 -3.42 -15.32 -25.58
N ASP A 357 -3.58 -16.62 -25.33
CA ASP A 357 -4.59 -17.43 -25.99
C ASP A 357 -6.02 -17.06 -25.54
N ALA A 358 -6.20 -16.70 -24.26
CA ALA A 358 -7.48 -16.19 -23.77
C ALA A 358 -7.84 -14.86 -24.44
N ALA A 359 -6.90 -13.90 -24.47
CA ALA A 359 -7.09 -12.60 -25.11
C ALA A 359 -7.48 -12.75 -26.58
N ARG A 360 -6.75 -13.59 -27.34
CA ARG A 360 -7.06 -13.90 -28.75
C ARG A 360 -8.48 -14.46 -28.92
N ARG A 361 -8.89 -15.40 -28.06
CA ARG A 361 -10.24 -16.01 -28.10
C ARG A 361 -11.35 -15.01 -27.79
N ILE A 362 -11.15 -14.15 -26.80
CA ILE A 362 -12.15 -13.16 -26.38
C ILE A 362 -12.32 -12.07 -27.45
N VAL A 363 -11.20 -11.55 -27.95
CA VAL A 363 -11.17 -10.53 -29.00
C VAL A 363 -11.75 -11.05 -30.31
N GLY A 364 -11.41 -12.29 -30.70
CA GLY A 364 -11.89 -12.89 -31.94
C GLY A 364 -11.44 -12.11 -33.17
N ALA A 365 -12.37 -11.81 -34.09
CA ALA A 365 -12.09 -11.11 -35.34
C ALA A 365 -12.07 -9.57 -35.23
N ARG A 366 -12.28 -9.01 -34.03
CA ARG A 366 -12.36 -7.55 -33.82
C ARG A 366 -11.01 -6.90 -34.12
N THR A 367 -11.03 -5.86 -34.94
CA THR A 367 -9.82 -5.10 -35.29
C THR A 367 -9.70 -3.82 -34.48
N GLY A 368 -10.82 -3.19 -34.13
CA GLY A 368 -10.86 -1.93 -33.39
C GLY A 368 -10.38 -2.07 -31.95
N ALA A 369 -9.53 -1.16 -31.49
CA ALA A 369 -8.97 -1.09 -30.16
C ALA A 369 -10.07 -0.95 -29.09
N TRP A 370 -11.08 -0.11 -29.36
CA TRP A 370 -12.22 0.04 -28.45
C TRP A 370 -13.11 -1.21 -28.40
N GLU A 371 -13.44 -1.79 -29.55
CA GLU A 371 -14.24 -3.02 -29.60
C GLU A 371 -13.56 -4.18 -28.87
N LYS A 372 -12.22 -4.26 -28.96
CA LYS A 372 -11.41 -5.20 -28.17
C LYS A 372 -11.53 -4.93 -26.68
N ALA A 373 -11.37 -3.68 -26.25
CA ALA A 373 -11.48 -3.29 -24.84
C ALA A 373 -12.87 -3.61 -24.26
N GLU A 374 -13.95 -3.30 -24.99
CA GLU A 374 -15.31 -3.63 -24.58
C GLU A 374 -15.50 -5.15 -24.43
N ALA A 375 -15.06 -5.94 -25.42
CA ALA A 375 -15.18 -7.39 -25.38
C ALA A 375 -14.42 -8.02 -24.20
N LEU A 376 -13.23 -7.48 -23.88
CA LEU A 376 -12.45 -7.90 -22.72
C LEU A 376 -13.17 -7.53 -21.41
N CYS A 377 -13.70 -6.32 -21.31
CA CYS A 377 -14.43 -5.83 -20.13
C CYS A 377 -15.67 -6.70 -19.86
N ASP A 378 -16.50 -6.91 -20.88
CA ASP A 378 -17.71 -7.73 -20.80
C ASP A 378 -17.37 -9.16 -20.40
N TRP A 379 -16.32 -9.73 -20.97
CA TRP A 379 -15.93 -11.10 -20.69
C TRP A 379 -15.41 -11.25 -19.25
N VAL A 380 -14.58 -10.34 -18.76
CA VAL A 380 -14.10 -10.39 -17.37
C VAL A 380 -15.30 -10.28 -16.41
N TYR A 381 -16.21 -9.32 -16.63
CA TYR A 381 -17.41 -9.16 -15.82
C TYR A 381 -18.29 -10.43 -15.79
N ALA A 382 -18.47 -11.09 -16.93
CA ALA A 382 -19.33 -12.26 -17.05
C ALA A 382 -18.67 -13.55 -16.52
N ASN A 383 -17.33 -13.64 -16.53
CA ASN A 383 -16.62 -14.89 -16.25
C ASN A 383 -15.84 -14.89 -14.93
N VAL A 384 -15.70 -13.76 -14.25
CA VAL A 384 -15.06 -13.68 -12.94
C VAL A 384 -16.13 -13.44 -11.87
N ARG A 385 -16.23 -14.37 -10.92
CA ARG A 385 -17.15 -14.24 -9.80
C ARG A 385 -16.58 -13.27 -8.77
N LYS A 386 -17.39 -12.26 -8.42
CA LYS A 386 -17.11 -11.30 -7.35
C LYS A 386 -17.06 -12.03 -6.00
N GLU A 387 -15.86 -12.24 -5.49
CA GLU A 387 -15.59 -12.88 -4.20
C GLU A 387 -14.47 -12.12 -3.50
N MET A 388 -14.74 -11.65 -2.28
CA MET A 388 -13.71 -10.98 -1.47
C MET A 388 -12.56 -11.93 -1.19
N THR A 389 -11.36 -11.56 -1.62
CA THR A 389 -10.18 -12.42 -1.48
C THR A 389 -9.02 -11.58 -0.96
N VAL A 390 -8.43 -11.99 0.16
CA VAL A 390 -7.16 -11.40 0.61
C VAL A 390 -6.03 -12.09 -0.17
N SER A 391 -5.67 -11.54 -1.31
CA SER A 391 -4.65 -12.08 -2.22
C SER A 391 -3.67 -11.02 -2.70
N LEU A 392 -2.55 -11.48 -3.27
CA LEU A 392 -1.83 -10.68 -4.25
C LEU A 392 -2.44 -10.98 -5.63
N PRO A 393 -2.98 -9.96 -6.33
CA PRO A 393 -3.74 -10.19 -7.55
C PRO A 393 -2.80 -10.63 -8.68
N SER A 394 -2.93 -11.89 -9.12
CA SER A 394 -2.13 -12.49 -10.20
C SER A 394 -3.03 -12.78 -11.38
N ALA A 395 -2.81 -12.13 -12.52
CA ALA A 395 -3.69 -12.25 -13.68
C ALA A 395 -3.88 -13.71 -14.13
N LEU A 396 -2.80 -14.49 -14.13
CA LEU A 396 -2.84 -15.91 -14.49
C LEU A 396 -3.69 -16.74 -13.51
N ASP A 397 -3.59 -16.49 -12.21
CA ASP A 397 -4.39 -17.20 -11.22
C ASP A 397 -5.87 -16.84 -11.31
N VAL A 398 -6.18 -15.57 -11.57
CA VAL A 398 -7.58 -15.13 -11.78
C VAL A 398 -8.16 -15.74 -13.05
N LEU A 399 -7.36 -15.84 -14.13
CA LEU A 399 -7.77 -16.51 -15.37
C LEU A 399 -8.14 -17.99 -15.11
N ARG A 400 -7.42 -18.68 -14.22
CA ARG A 400 -7.66 -20.10 -13.89
C ARG A 400 -8.80 -20.28 -12.90
N THR A 401 -8.84 -19.48 -11.83
CA THR A 401 -9.77 -19.64 -10.71
C THR A 401 -11.13 -18.98 -10.93
N ARG A 402 -11.20 -17.95 -11.77
CA ARG A 402 -12.43 -17.21 -12.10
C ARG A 402 -13.10 -16.54 -10.91
N ARG A 403 -12.32 -16.09 -9.92
CA ARG A 403 -12.81 -15.50 -8.67
C ARG A 403 -11.90 -14.36 -8.23
N GLY A 404 -12.47 -13.35 -7.58
CA GLY A 404 -11.73 -12.27 -6.94
C GLY A 404 -12.56 -10.99 -6.80
N ASP A 405 -11.94 -9.93 -6.30
CA ASP A 405 -12.55 -8.62 -6.11
C ASP A 405 -12.09 -7.62 -7.18
N CYS A 406 -12.23 -6.31 -6.92
CA CYS A 406 -11.82 -5.24 -7.82
C CYS A 406 -10.36 -5.35 -8.30
N ASN A 407 -9.46 -5.83 -7.44
CA ASN A 407 -8.05 -5.98 -7.78
C ASN A 407 -7.85 -7.10 -8.81
N GLU A 408 -8.45 -8.27 -8.59
CA GLU A 408 -8.34 -9.41 -9.49
C GLU A 408 -8.97 -9.14 -10.86
N HIS A 409 -10.14 -8.49 -10.91
CA HIS A 409 -10.78 -8.13 -12.18
C HIS A 409 -9.91 -7.14 -12.98
N THR A 410 -9.37 -6.14 -12.30
CA THR A 410 -8.54 -5.10 -12.91
C THR A 410 -7.22 -5.64 -13.44
N VAL A 411 -6.53 -6.46 -12.65
CA VAL A 411 -5.26 -7.07 -13.04
C VAL A 411 -5.45 -8.07 -14.18
N LEU A 412 -6.50 -8.90 -14.16
CA LEU A 412 -6.81 -9.79 -15.28
C LEU A 412 -7.15 -9.00 -16.55
N PHE A 413 -7.98 -7.96 -16.45
CA PHE A 413 -8.28 -7.11 -17.60
C PHE A 413 -7.00 -6.49 -18.17
N ALA A 414 -6.14 -5.90 -17.34
CA ALA A 414 -4.89 -5.29 -17.77
C ALA A 414 -4.01 -6.31 -18.51
N ALA A 415 -3.88 -7.54 -18.00
CA ALA A 415 -3.08 -8.58 -18.66
C ALA A 415 -3.65 -8.99 -20.02
N LEU A 416 -4.98 -9.17 -20.11
CA LEU A 416 -5.65 -9.51 -21.36
C LEU A 416 -5.57 -8.38 -22.39
N ALA A 417 -5.71 -7.13 -21.95
CA ALA A 417 -5.61 -5.94 -22.80
C ALA A 417 -4.19 -5.80 -23.37
N ARG A 418 -3.16 -5.90 -22.51
CA ARG A 418 -1.75 -5.88 -22.92
C ARG A 418 -1.42 -7.01 -23.91
N ALA A 419 -1.93 -8.21 -23.66
CA ALA A 419 -1.78 -9.36 -24.56
C ALA A 419 -2.50 -9.18 -25.91
N ALA A 420 -3.56 -8.38 -25.94
CA ALA A 420 -4.27 -7.98 -27.16
C ALA A 420 -3.62 -6.77 -27.89
N GLY A 421 -2.48 -6.28 -27.39
CA GLY A 421 -1.75 -5.13 -27.95
C GLY A 421 -2.33 -3.77 -27.53
N LEU A 422 -3.14 -3.72 -26.47
CA LEU A 422 -3.69 -2.49 -25.92
C LEU A 422 -2.88 -2.06 -24.69
N PRO A 423 -2.24 -0.87 -24.69
CA PRO A 423 -1.60 -0.36 -23.49
C PRO A 423 -2.65 -0.20 -22.37
N ALA A 424 -2.36 -0.77 -21.21
CA ALA A 424 -3.29 -0.75 -20.08
C ALA A 424 -2.56 -0.45 -18.76
N LYS A 425 -3.18 0.38 -17.94
CA LYS A 425 -2.71 0.78 -16.61
C LYS A 425 -3.80 0.58 -15.56
N ILE A 426 -3.37 0.51 -14.31
CA ILE A 426 -4.25 0.25 -13.17
C ILE A 426 -4.46 1.56 -12.43
N ARG A 427 -5.71 1.94 -12.23
CA ARG A 427 -6.13 3.10 -11.43
C ARG A 427 -6.61 2.59 -10.09
N VAL A 428 -6.30 3.35 -9.05
CA VAL A 428 -6.62 2.99 -7.67
C VAL A 428 -7.13 4.24 -6.97
N GLY A 429 -8.21 4.11 -6.23
CA GLY A 429 -8.75 5.22 -5.48
C GLY A 429 -10.02 4.82 -4.78
N LEU A 430 -11.06 5.64 -4.99
CA LEU A 430 -12.33 5.48 -4.32
C LEU A 430 -13.48 5.49 -5.31
N ALA A 431 -14.41 4.56 -5.16
CA ALA A 431 -15.66 4.56 -5.92
C ALA A 431 -16.85 4.68 -4.96
N HIS A 432 -17.84 5.48 -5.33
CA HIS A 432 -19.05 5.65 -4.54
C HIS A 432 -19.97 4.42 -4.68
N HIS A 433 -20.33 3.82 -3.56
CA HIS A 433 -21.32 2.76 -3.50
C HIS A 433 -22.27 3.01 -2.32
N GLU A 434 -23.57 2.98 -2.59
CA GLU A 434 -24.63 3.30 -1.62
C GLU A 434 -24.49 4.70 -0.99
N GLU A 435 -23.88 4.80 0.19
CA GLU A 435 -23.78 6.05 0.98
C GLU A 435 -22.32 6.48 1.26
N ALA A 436 -21.33 5.74 0.75
CA ALA A 436 -19.92 5.99 1.06
C ALA A 436 -19.00 5.71 -0.13
N PHE A 437 -17.79 6.24 -0.03
CA PHE A 437 -16.71 5.95 -0.96
C PHE A 437 -15.86 4.80 -0.41
N TYR A 438 -15.70 3.75 -1.21
CA TYR A 438 -14.91 2.57 -0.84
C TYR A 438 -13.66 2.50 -1.69
N TYR A 439 -12.60 1.89 -1.15
CA TYR A 439 -11.45 1.49 -1.96
C TYR A 439 -11.92 0.75 -3.20
N HIS A 440 -11.39 1.15 -4.35
CA HIS A 440 -11.65 0.48 -5.61
C HIS A 440 -10.44 0.56 -6.53
N ALA A 441 -10.26 -0.47 -7.34
CA ALA A 441 -9.27 -0.54 -8.40
C ALA A 441 -9.97 -0.84 -9.72
N TRP A 442 -9.59 -0.13 -10.78
CA TRP A 442 -10.15 -0.28 -12.13
C TRP A 442 -9.09 -0.01 -13.20
N PRO A 443 -9.22 -0.59 -14.41
CA PRO A 443 -8.28 -0.35 -15.49
C PRO A 443 -8.54 0.95 -16.26
N ALA A 444 -7.46 1.52 -16.81
CA ALA A 444 -7.52 2.45 -17.93
C ALA A 444 -6.80 1.84 -19.14
N VAL A 445 -7.39 1.97 -20.33
CA VAL A 445 -6.87 1.42 -21.58
C VAL A 445 -6.64 2.52 -22.60
N TRP A 446 -5.55 2.42 -23.36
CA TRP A 446 -5.28 3.33 -24.45
C TRP A 446 -5.92 2.83 -25.75
N VAL A 447 -6.83 3.62 -26.31
CA VAL A 447 -7.56 3.33 -27.57
C VAL A 447 -7.48 4.47 -28.58
N GLY A 448 -6.46 5.32 -28.42
CA GLY A 448 -6.29 6.63 -29.07
C GLY A 448 -6.34 7.78 -28.05
N GLU A 449 -6.94 7.50 -26.90
CA GLU A 449 -6.96 8.27 -25.67
C GLU A 449 -7.04 7.28 -24.49
N TRP A 450 -6.75 7.73 -23.26
CA TRP A 450 -6.94 6.90 -22.06
C TRP A 450 -8.41 6.86 -21.68
N VAL A 451 -9.02 5.68 -21.77
CA VAL A 451 -10.40 5.46 -21.34
C VAL A 451 -10.41 4.54 -20.13
N GLU A 452 -11.08 4.97 -19.06
CA GLU A 452 -11.29 4.21 -17.83
C GLU A 452 -12.58 3.38 -17.93
N LEU A 453 -12.49 2.08 -17.62
CA LEU A 453 -13.60 1.11 -17.61
C LEU A 453 -13.57 0.33 -16.29
N ASP A 454 -14.68 -0.29 -15.92
CA ASP A 454 -14.77 -1.11 -14.71
C ASP A 454 -15.34 -2.52 -15.01
N PRO A 455 -14.46 -3.54 -15.17
CA PRO A 455 -14.88 -4.92 -15.39
C PRO A 455 -15.47 -5.58 -14.13
N THR A 456 -15.31 -5.02 -12.93
CA THR A 456 -15.96 -5.52 -11.70
C THR A 456 -17.45 -5.18 -11.69
N TRP A 457 -17.80 -3.99 -12.16
CA TRP A 457 -19.19 -3.53 -12.26
C TRP A 457 -19.81 -3.68 -13.65
N GLY A 458 -19.02 -4.10 -14.64
CA GLY A 458 -19.49 -4.28 -16.03
C GLY A 458 -19.71 -2.94 -16.73
N GLN A 459 -19.04 -1.89 -16.28
CA GLN A 459 -19.11 -0.57 -16.89
C GLN A 459 -18.05 -0.48 -17.98
N ARG A 460 -18.48 -0.32 -19.23
CA ARG A 460 -17.55 -0.09 -20.35
C ARG A 460 -16.89 1.28 -20.29
N THR A 461 -17.45 2.20 -19.53
CA THR A 461 -16.91 3.52 -19.22
C THR A 461 -17.28 3.85 -17.79
N VAL A 462 -16.31 4.21 -16.95
CA VAL A 462 -16.59 4.51 -15.54
C VAL A 462 -17.37 5.80 -15.37
N ASP A 463 -18.26 5.81 -14.39
CA ASP A 463 -19.05 6.98 -14.00
C ASP A 463 -18.23 8.01 -13.20
N ALA A 464 -18.74 9.24 -13.04
CA ALA A 464 -18.02 10.33 -12.37
C ALA A 464 -17.76 10.06 -10.88
N ALA A 465 -18.37 9.03 -10.30
CA ALA A 465 -18.20 8.67 -8.90
C ALA A 465 -16.97 7.78 -8.64
N HIS A 466 -16.12 7.59 -9.66
CA HIS A 466 -14.78 7.02 -9.55
C HIS A 466 -13.73 8.13 -9.39
N LEU A 467 -13.19 8.25 -8.18
CA LEU A 467 -12.12 9.18 -7.81
C LEU A 467 -10.78 8.42 -7.75
N GLY A 468 -9.98 8.55 -8.79
CA GLY A 468 -8.60 8.08 -8.85
C GLY A 468 -7.69 8.90 -7.94
N LEU A 469 -6.85 8.19 -7.17
CA LEU A 469 -5.91 8.78 -6.20
C LEU A 469 -4.47 8.32 -6.43
N ALA A 470 -4.29 7.19 -7.12
CA ALA A 470 -3.00 6.65 -7.50
C ALA A 470 -3.13 5.86 -8.82
N GLU A 471 -1.99 5.61 -9.44
CA GLU A 471 -1.85 4.81 -10.65
C GLU A 471 -0.70 3.82 -10.45
N GLY A 472 -0.92 2.57 -10.83
CA GLY A 472 0.10 1.53 -10.78
C GLY A 472 -0.36 0.24 -10.11
N GLU A 473 0.61 -0.62 -9.84
CA GLU A 473 0.39 -1.94 -9.27
C GLU A 473 0.41 -1.88 -7.73
N LEU A 474 0.61 -3.02 -7.07
CA LEU A 474 0.51 -3.13 -5.62
C LEU A 474 1.42 -2.15 -4.85
N SER A 475 2.62 -1.85 -5.36
CA SER A 475 3.51 -0.86 -4.74
C SER A 475 2.91 0.54 -4.69
N ASP A 476 2.22 0.93 -5.76
CA ASP A 476 1.61 2.26 -5.89
C ASP A 476 0.28 2.33 -5.13
N GLN A 477 -0.42 1.20 -5.00
CA GLN A 477 -1.59 1.06 -4.14
C GLN A 477 -1.29 1.39 -2.67
N LEU A 478 -0.06 1.15 -2.20
CA LEU A 478 0.35 1.51 -0.83
C LEU A 478 0.31 3.03 -0.58
N ALA A 479 0.34 3.86 -1.62
CA ALA A 479 0.14 5.31 -1.47
C ALA A 479 -1.23 5.66 -0.88
N LEU A 480 -2.22 4.78 -0.98
CA LEU A 480 -3.54 4.99 -0.37
C LEU A 480 -3.53 4.84 1.15
N LEU A 481 -2.47 4.29 1.76
CA LEU A 481 -2.35 4.24 3.22
C LEU A 481 -2.41 5.64 3.85
N LYS A 482 -1.94 6.68 3.14
CA LYS A 482 -2.02 8.08 3.61
C LYS A 482 -3.46 8.61 3.69
N VAL A 483 -4.37 7.97 2.95
CA VAL A 483 -5.78 8.37 2.78
C VAL A 483 -6.69 7.66 3.78
N LEU A 484 -6.39 6.39 4.09
CA LEU A 484 -7.21 5.56 4.98
C LEU A 484 -7.41 6.20 6.36
N GLY A 485 -8.67 6.29 6.80
CA GLY A 485 -9.07 6.84 8.11
C GLY A 485 -8.94 8.36 8.26
N ARG A 486 -8.36 9.07 7.27
CA ARG A 486 -8.09 10.52 7.34
C ARG A 486 -8.88 11.34 6.33
N LEU A 487 -9.11 10.79 5.14
CA LEU A 487 -9.82 11.52 4.08
C LEU A 487 -11.30 11.70 4.46
N ALA A 488 -11.78 12.92 4.24
CA ALA A 488 -13.20 13.26 4.27
C ALA A 488 -13.60 13.84 2.92
N ILE A 489 -14.76 13.40 2.40
CA ILE A 489 -15.32 13.82 1.13
C ILE A 489 -16.63 14.59 1.37
N ARG A 490 -16.81 15.70 0.67
CA ARG A 490 -18.09 16.42 0.59
C ARG A 490 -18.48 16.61 -0.88
N VAL A 491 -19.72 16.26 -1.23
CA VAL A 491 -20.32 16.63 -2.52
C VAL A 491 -20.67 18.11 -2.49
N LEU A 492 -20.12 18.89 -3.41
CA LEU A 492 -20.41 20.31 -3.55
C LEU A 492 -21.64 20.50 -4.45
N GLU A 493 -21.59 19.98 -5.68
CA GLU A 493 -22.62 20.15 -6.69
C GLU A 493 -22.59 18.98 -7.69
N GLU A 494 -23.76 18.68 -8.27
CA GLU A 494 -23.88 17.89 -9.50
C GLU A 494 -24.33 18.86 -10.58
N THR A 495 -23.48 19.11 -11.58
CA THR A 495 -23.81 20.07 -12.63
C THR A 495 -24.64 19.39 -13.71
N ASP A 496 -25.76 20.00 -14.11
CA ASP A 496 -26.37 19.71 -15.40
C ASP A 496 -25.31 19.98 -16.47
N GLY A 497 -24.94 18.96 -17.24
CA GLY A 497 -23.85 19.08 -18.21
C GLY A 497 -24.16 20.17 -19.22
N GLU A 498 -23.42 21.28 -19.19
CA GLU A 498 -23.28 22.12 -20.37
C GLU A 498 -22.54 21.28 -21.41
N THR A 499 -23.30 20.88 -22.43
CA THR A 499 -22.77 20.23 -23.63
C THR A 499 -21.85 21.24 -24.33
N PRO A 500 -20.62 20.87 -24.71
CA PRO A 500 -19.78 21.74 -25.52
C PRO A 500 -20.42 22.04 -26.89
#